data_AF-A0A6C0AL05-F1
#
_entry.id   AF-A0A6C0AL05-F1
#
_cell.length_a   1.000
_cell.length_b   1.000
_cell.length_c   1.000
_cell.angle_alpha   90.00
_cell.angle_beta   90.00
_cell.angle_gamma   90.00
#
_symmetry.space_group_name_H-M   'P 1'
#
loop_
_entity.id
_entity.type
_entity.pdbx_description
1 polymer ?
#
loop_
_entity_poly.entity_id
_entity_poly.type
_entity_poly.pdbx_seq_one_letter_code
_entity_poly.pdbx_strand_id
1 'polypeptide(L)'
;MSWGTCYSGSNNIHFDYPALMSDGRLFTSRDPACVRNTMIKQSAGINDNYQYRQYLTQNAENIMKTNAVNSSDQCCFAKNLHYNKKPTNNKYIYQSCSDSTSPYGYESSDLKNVYLTRKDLQSQLVSPILTQEELLKLRA
;
A
#
# COMPACT_ATOMS: atom_id res chain seq x y z
N MET A 1 -9.53 -9.90 35.97
CA MET A 1 -9.79 -8.73 35.10
C MET A 1 -9.47 -7.47 35.90
N SER A 2 -8.46 -6.71 35.46
CA SER A 2 -7.99 -5.49 36.15
C SER A 2 -8.81 -4.28 35.70
N TRP A 3 -9.29 -3.49 36.65
CA TRP A 3 -10.09 -2.28 36.46
C TRP A 3 -9.31 -1.09 35.84
N GLY A 4 -8.01 -1.26 35.57
CA GLY A 4 -7.12 -0.18 35.12
C GLY A 4 -6.80 -0.15 33.62
N THR A 5 -7.29 -1.10 32.81
CA THR A 5 -7.00 -1.13 31.36
C THR A 5 -8.22 -0.64 30.59
N CYS A 6 -8.21 0.62 30.16
CA CYS A 6 -9.17 1.11 29.19
C CYS A 6 -8.88 0.49 27.82
N TYR A 7 -9.72 -0.47 27.38
CA TYR A 7 -9.62 -1.08 26.04
C TYR A 7 -10.26 -0.22 24.94
N SER A 8 -10.70 0.98 25.29
CA SER A 8 -11.41 1.91 24.40
C SER A 8 -10.79 3.31 24.50
N GLY A 9 -9.51 3.42 24.15
CA GLY A 9 -8.95 4.70 23.72
C GLY A 9 -9.24 4.86 22.23
N SER A 10 -9.89 5.96 21.82
CA SER A 10 -9.91 6.28 20.39
C SER A 10 -8.48 6.56 19.97
N ASN A 11 -7.94 5.75 19.06
CA ASN A 11 -6.61 5.98 18.48
C ASN A 11 -6.62 7.17 17.49
N ASN A 12 -7.58 8.10 17.63
CA ASN A 12 -7.68 9.28 16.80
C ASN A 12 -8.12 10.47 17.66
N ILE A 13 -7.14 11.18 18.20
CA ILE A 13 -7.36 12.41 18.97
C ILE A 13 -7.50 13.64 18.06
N HIS A 14 -7.21 13.50 16.76
CA HIS A 14 -7.24 14.58 15.78
C HIS A 14 -8.34 14.31 14.74
N PHE A 15 -9.51 14.91 14.95
CA PHE A 15 -10.70 14.66 14.12
C PHE A 15 -10.52 14.96 12.62
N ASP A 16 -9.64 15.91 12.28
CA ASP A 16 -9.34 16.29 10.89
C ASP A 16 -8.35 15.35 10.20
N TYR A 17 -7.80 14.38 10.92
CA TYR A 17 -6.83 13.44 10.41
C TYR A 17 -7.42 12.03 10.31
N PRO A 18 -6.98 11.24 9.31
CA PRO A 18 -7.41 9.85 9.21
C PRO A 18 -7.04 9.09 10.48
N ALA A 19 -7.89 8.14 10.87
CA ALA A 19 -7.67 7.33 12.07
C ALA A 19 -6.28 6.65 12.05
N LEU A 20 -5.65 6.53 13.22
CA LEU A 20 -4.36 5.85 13.31
C LEU A 20 -4.55 4.35 13.05
N MET A 21 -4.29 3.91 11.82
CA MET A 21 -4.43 2.51 11.38
C MET A 21 -3.08 1.80 11.34
N SER A 22 -3.07 0.51 11.68
CA SER A 22 -1.86 -0.34 11.71
C SER A 22 -1.28 -0.68 10.33
N ASP A 23 -1.97 -0.28 9.26
CA ASP A 23 -1.60 -0.49 7.87
C ASP A 23 -0.70 0.61 7.30
N GLY A 24 -0.38 1.66 8.07
CA GLY A 24 0.53 2.72 7.67
C GLY A 24 -0.08 3.74 6.70
N ARG A 25 -1.39 3.72 6.45
CA ARG A 25 -2.09 4.70 5.58
C ARG A 25 -2.02 6.16 6.06
N LEU A 26 -1.55 6.36 7.29
CA LEU A 26 -1.21 7.68 7.84
C LEU A 26 0.01 8.31 7.17
N PHE A 27 0.96 7.48 6.74
CA PHE A 27 2.23 7.90 6.17
C PHE A 27 2.17 8.00 4.64
N THR A 28 0.97 7.93 4.06
CA THR A 28 0.77 8.05 2.61
C THR A 28 0.18 9.41 2.28
N SER A 29 0.83 10.17 1.39
CA SER A 29 0.19 11.32 0.76
C SER A 29 -1.09 10.85 0.04
N ARG A 30 -2.21 11.54 0.32
CA ARG A 30 -3.51 11.32 -0.34
C ARG A 30 -3.74 12.27 -1.51
N ASP A 31 -2.70 12.88 -2.04
CA ASP A 31 -2.84 13.79 -3.17
C ASP A 31 -3.45 13.06 -4.37
N PRO A 32 -4.64 13.45 -4.83
CA PRO A 32 -5.28 12.77 -5.94
C PRO A 32 -4.48 13.02 -7.22
N ALA A 33 -4.48 12.04 -8.13
CA ALA A 33 -3.77 12.13 -9.41
C ALA A 33 -4.19 13.36 -10.23
N CYS A 34 -5.44 13.84 -10.05
CA CYS A 34 -5.94 15.07 -10.67
C CYS A 34 -5.13 16.31 -10.25
N VAL A 35 -4.90 16.48 -8.94
CA VAL A 35 -4.14 17.63 -8.40
C VAL A 35 -2.69 17.61 -8.88
N ARG A 36 -2.08 16.42 -8.90
CA ARG A 36 -0.72 16.24 -9.47
C ARG A 36 -0.68 16.62 -10.94
N ASN A 37 -1.70 16.23 -11.72
CA ASN A 37 -1.79 16.58 -13.13
C ASN A 37 -1.97 18.09 -13.34
N THR A 38 -2.83 18.76 -12.55
CA THR A 38 -3.00 20.20 -12.63
C THR A 38 -1.72 20.94 -12.29
N MET A 39 -0.96 20.48 -11.30
CA MET A 39 0.37 21.04 -10.97
C MET A 39 1.37 20.88 -12.11
N ILE A 40 1.42 19.70 -12.75
CA ILE A 40 2.28 19.47 -13.91
C ILE A 40 1.93 20.45 -15.03
N LYS A 41 0.64 20.59 -15.35
CA LYS A 41 0.17 21.52 -16.39
C LYS A 41 0.51 22.97 -16.06
N GLN A 42 0.31 23.41 -14.82
CA GLN A 42 0.64 24.76 -14.37
C GLN A 42 2.16 25.02 -14.43
N SER A 43 2.97 24.08 -13.92
CA SER A 43 4.44 24.21 -13.89
C SER A 43 5.07 24.25 -15.29
N ALA A 44 4.49 23.52 -16.24
CA ALA A 44 4.95 23.47 -17.62
C ALA A 44 4.26 24.50 -18.54
N GLY A 45 3.35 25.34 -18.01
CA GLY A 45 2.63 26.35 -18.79
C GLY A 45 1.72 25.78 -19.89
N ILE A 46 1.18 24.58 -19.67
CA ILE A 46 0.40 23.83 -20.67
C ILE A 46 -1.05 24.30 -20.63
N ASN A 47 -1.49 24.97 -21.70
CA ASN A 47 -2.86 25.46 -21.84
C ASN A 47 -3.70 24.62 -22.82
N ASP A 48 -3.06 23.94 -23.76
CA ASP A 48 -3.74 23.13 -24.79
C ASP A 48 -3.52 21.62 -24.62
N ASN A 49 -4.52 20.84 -25.07
CA ASN A 49 -4.51 19.39 -25.02
C ASN A 49 -3.45 18.77 -25.94
N TYR A 50 -3.11 19.42 -27.05
CA TYR A 50 -2.02 18.94 -27.92
C TYR A 50 -0.67 19.07 -27.20
N GLN A 51 -0.40 20.24 -26.62
CA GLN A 51 0.81 20.49 -25.83
C GLN A 51 0.94 19.51 -24.67
N TYR A 52 -0.17 19.21 -23.98
CA TYR A 52 -0.19 18.22 -22.91
C TYR A 52 0.24 16.83 -23.38
N ARG A 53 -0.30 16.37 -24.53
CA ARG A 53 0.09 15.07 -25.11
C ARG A 53 1.57 15.04 -25.48
N GLN A 54 2.07 16.09 -26.14
CA GLN A 54 3.48 16.19 -26.52
C GLN A 54 4.40 16.18 -25.28
N TYR A 55 4.03 16.93 -24.24
CA TYR A 55 4.77 16.96 -22.99
C TYR A 55 4.85 15.58 -22.33
N LEU A 56 3.72 14.86 -22.24
CA LEU A 56 3.68 13.52 -21.68
C LEU A 56 4.53 12.55 -22.50
N THR A 57 4.45 12.57 -23.82
CA THR A 57 5.24 11.66 -24.67
C THR A 57 6.73 11.92 -24.53
N GLN A 58 7.16 13.19 -24.47
CA GLN A 58 8.57 13.56 -24.35
C GLN A 58 9.14 13.32 -22.94
N ASN A 59 8.31 13.41 -21.90
CA ASN A 59 8.75 13.33 -20.50
C ASN A 59 8.26 12.06 -19.78
N ALA A 60 7.64 11.11 -20.48
CA ALA A 60 7.00 9.92 -19.90
C ALA A 60 7.94 9.16 -18.97
N GLU A 61 9.15 8.85 -19.43
CA GLU A 61 10.13 8.08 -18.66
C GLU A 61 10.53 8.80 -17.36
N ASN A 62 10.74 10.11 -17.43
CA ASN A 62 11.11 10.92 -16.27
C ASN A 62 9.97 11.00 -15.25
N ILE A 63 8.73 11.18 -15.73
CA ILE A 63 7.53 11.20 -14.89
C ILE A 63 7.35 9.85 -14.19
N MET A 64 7.48 8.75 -14.92
CA MET A 64 7.38 7.39 -14.37
C MET A 64 8.45 7.13 -13.31
N LYS A 65 9.71 7.47 -13.61
CA LYS A 65 10.83 7.31 -12.67
C LYS A 65 10.63 8.15 -11.41
N THR A 66 10.25 9.41 -11.56
CA THR A 66 10.00 10.32 -10.42
C THR A 66 8.83 9.83 -9.57
N ASN A 67 7.74 9.38 -10.19
CA ASN A 67 6.61 8.80 -9.47
C ASN A 67 7.03 7.53 -8.71
N ALA A 68 7.81 6.65 -9.32
CA ALA A 68 8.30 5.44 -8.67
C ALA A 68 9.17 5.79 -7.44
N VAL A 69 10.12 6.72 -7.58
CA VAL A 69 10.96 7.18 -6.47
C VAL A 69 10.12 7.80 -5.37
N ASN A 70 9.20 8.72 -5.70
CA ASN A 70 8.35 9.38 -4.72
C ASN A 70 7.41 8.41 -3.98
N SER A 71 6.83 7.43 -4.68
CA SER A 71 6.03 6.37 -4.05
C SER A 71 6.87 5.52 -3.10
N SER A 72 8.13 5.30 -3.45
CA SER A 72 9.06 4.49 -2.67
C SER A 72 9.65 5.25 -1.47
N ASP A 73 9.82 6.57 -1.55
CA ASP A 73 10.26 7.41 -0.43
C ASP A 73 9.20 7.48 0.70
N GLN A 74 7.92 7.29 0.37
CA GLN A 74 6.80 7.27 1.32
C GLN A 74 6.64 5.92 2.04
N CYS A 75 7.37 4.89 1.60
CA CYS A 75 7.46 3.61 2.29
C CYS A 75 8.87 3.47 2.82
N CYS A 76 9.06 3.49 4.14
CA CYS A 76 10.37 3.29 4.76
C CYS A 76 11.15 2.18 4.02
N PHE A 77 12.34 2.53 3.51
CA PHE A 77 13.30 1.65 2.81
C PHE A 77 13.09 1.46 1.29
N ALA A 78 13.43 2.47 0.47
CA ALA A 78 13.58 2.24 -0.97
C ALA A 78 14.66 3.04 -1.71
N LYS A 79 15.40 3.93 -1.03
CA LYS A 79 16.31 4.82 -1.75
C LYS A 79 17.67 4.21 -2.14
N ASN A 80 17.98 2.99 -1.71
CA ASN A 80 19.23 2.30 -2.05
C ASN A 80 19.08 0.78 -1.93
N LEU A 81 18.23 0.16 -2.75
CA LEU A 81 18.37 -1.28 -3.01
C LEU A 81 19.55 -1.49 -3.97
N HIS A 82 20.76 -1.14 -3.52
CA HIS A 82 21.91 -1.89 -3.97
C HIS A 82 21.59 -3.34 -3.64
N TYR A 83 21.38 -4.14 -4.68
CA TYR A 83 21.26 -5.60 -4.61
C TYR A 83 22.60 -6.17 -4.11
N ASN A 84 22.93 -5.90 -2.85
CA ASN A 84 23.89 -6.69 -2.12
C ASN A 84 23.24 -8.06 -1.98
N LYS A 85 23.74 -8.98 -2.81
CA LYS A 85 23.60 -10.43 -2.79
C LYS A 85 22.68 -10.90 -1.66
N LYS A 86 21.51 -11.45 -2.03
CA LYS A 86 20.55 -12.06 -1.09
C LYS A 86 21.35 -12.86 -0.04
N PRO A 87 21.29 -12.51 1.25
CA PRO A 87 21.91 -13.34 2.25
C PRO A 87 21.19 -14.69 2.19
N THR A 88 21.90 -15.76 1.84
CA THR A 88 21.41 -17.14 1.92
C THR A 88 21.37 -17.50 3.40
N ASN A 89 20.47 -16.87 4.14
CA ASN A 89 20.21 -17.25 5.52
C ASN A 89 19.32 -18.48 5.47
N ASN A 90 19.70 -19.53 6.21
CA ASN A 90 18.93 -20.75 6.47
C ASN A 90 17.62 -20.46 7.25
N LYS A 91 16.85 -19.45 6.84
CA LYS A 91 15.59 -19.06 7.44
C LYS A 91 14.51 -19.99 6.90
N TYR A 92 13.63 -20.42 7.79
CA TYR A 92 12.44 -21.15 7.42
C TYR A 92 11.54 -20.29 6.51
N ILE A 93 11.07 -20.87 5.41
CA ILE A 93 10.21 -20.24 4.40
C ILE A 93 8.92 -21.05 4.35
N TYR A 94 7.79 -20.36 4.54
CA TYR A 94 6.45 -20.92 4.37
C TYR A 94 6.18 -21.24 2.89
N GLN A 95 5.53 -22.36 2.59
CA GLN A 95 5.27 -22.79 1.22
C GLN A 95 4.19 -21.95 0.52
N SER A 96 3.21 -21.46 1.28
CA SER A 96 2.08 -20.67 0.78
C SER A 96 1.55 -19.74 1.88
N CYS A 97 0.65 -18.82 1.53
CA CYS A 97 -0.08 -17.99 2.51
C CYS A 97 -1.05 -18.81 3.39
N SER A 98 -1.28 -20.09 3.08
CA SER A 98 -2.10 -21.00 3.88
C SER A 98 -1.27 -21.94 4.75
N ASP A 99 0.06 -21.90 4.60
CA ASP A 99 0.97 -22.76 5.34
C ASP A 99 1.17 -22.22 6.76
N SER A 100 0.65 -22.94 7.74
CA SER A 100 0.81 -22.65 9.17
C SER A 100 1.93 -23.46 9.82
N THR A 101 2.68 -24.26 9.05
CA THR A 101 3.76 -25.07 9.59
C THR A 101 4.92 -24.18 10.04
N SER A 102 5.59 -24.57 11.11
CA SER A 102 6.82 -23.91 11.54
C SER A 102 7.71 -24.92 12.28
N PRO A 103 9.05 -24.77 12.20
CA PRO A 103 9.95 -25.63 12.94
C PRO A 103 9.75 -25.49 14.45
N TYR A 104 10.08 -26.54 15.19
CA TYR A 104 10.08 -26.47 16.65
C TYR A 104 11.01 -25.35 17.14
N GLY A 105 10.52 -24.51 18.05
CA GLY A 105 11.27 -23.39 18.60
C GLY A 105 11.44 -22.19 17.65
N TYR A 106 10.69 -22.13 16.55
CA TYR A 106 10.77 -20.99 15.64
C TYR A 106 10.33 -19.68 16.31
N GLU A 107 11.11 -18.63 16.13
CA GLU A 107 10.88 -17.34 16.80
C GLU A 107 9.54 -16.72 16.37
N SER A 108 8.67 -16.42 17.34
CA SER A 108 7.43 -15.66 17.15
C SER A 108 7.51 -14.33 17.88
N SER A 109 7.11 -13.24 17.21
CA SER A 109 6.91 -11.93 17.83
C SER A 109 5.48 -11.46 17.60
N ASP A 110 5.03 -10.51 18.43
CA ASP A 110 3.75 -9.82 18.26
C ASP A 110 3.60 -9.22 16.85
N LEU A 111 4.62 -8.49 16.38
CA LEU A 111 4.66 -7.91 15.04
C LEU A 111 4.60 -8.95 13.93
N LYS A 112 5.28 -10.09 14.11
CA LYS A 112 5.26 -11.20 13.15
C LYS A 112 3.87 -11.83 13.08
N ASN A 113 3.24 -12.07 14.23
CA ASN A 113 1.89 -12.65 14.29
C ASN A 113 0.86 -11.71 13.65
N VAL A 114 0.95 -10.40 13.91
CA VAL A 114 0.10 -9.39 13.26
C VAL A 114 0.32 -9.36 11.74
N TYR A 115 1.56 -9.48 11.28
CA TYR A 115 1.87 -9.53 9.85
C TYR A 115 1.31 -10.78 9.18
N LEU A 116 1.54 -11.97 9.76
CA LEU A 116 1.10 -13.25 9.19
C LEU A 116 -0.43 -13.30 9.10
N THR A 117 -1.13 -13.01 10.20
CA THR A 117 -2.60 -12.97 10.23
C THR A 117 -3.20 -11.99 9.22
N ARG A 118 -2.57 -10.81 9.02
CA ARG A 118 -2.97 -9.86 7.99
C ARG A 118 -2.78 -10.43 6.58
N LYS A 119 -1.68 -11.12 6.32
CA LYS A 119 -1.39 -11.73 5.02
C LYS A 119 -2.36 -12.87 4.71
N ASP A 120 -2.68 -13.69 5.70
CA ASP A 120 -3.65 -14.76 5.58
C ASP A 120 -5.03 -14.19 5.24
N LEU A 121 -5.49 -13.17 5.97
CA LEU A 121 -6.75 -12.47 5.67
C LEU A 121 -6.77 -11.86 4.26
N GLN A 122 -5.70 -11.18 3.87
CA GLN A 122 -5.58 -10.58 2.54
C GLN A 122 -5.62 -11.66 1.44
N SER A 123 -5.06 -12.85 1.69
CA SER A 123 -5.08 -13.95 0.73
C SER A 123 -6.47 -14.53 0.50
N GLN A 124 -7.39 -14.33 1.45
CA GLN A 124 -8.80 -14.71 1.34
C GLN A 124 -9.63 -13.69 0.57
N LEU A 125 -9.08 -12.53 0.19
CA LEU A 125 -9.82 -11.56 -0.61
C LEU A 125 -10.10 -12.14 -1.99
N VAL A 126 -11.34 -12.55 -2.18
CA VAL A 126 -11.90 -12.94 -3.47
C VAL A 126 -12.82 -11.81 -3.93
N SER A 127 -12.54 -11.26 -5.12
CA SER A 127 -13.51 -10.42 -5.80
C SER A 127 -14.51 -11.32 -6.52
N PRO A 128 -15.81 -11.24 -6.24
CA PRO A 128 -16.79 -12.00 -7.00
C PRO A 128 -16.73 -11.55 -8.45
N ILE A 129 -16.52 -12.50 -9.36
CA ILE A 129 -16.69 -12.25 -10.79
C ILE A 129 -18.19 -12.18 -11.01
N LEU A 130 -18.68 -10.96 -11.23
CA LEU A 130 -20.10 -10.71 -11.45
C LEU A 130 -20.34 -10.55 -12.95
N THR A 131 -21.15 -11.41 -13.52
CA THR A 131 -21.60 -11.24 -14.91
C THR A 131 -22.58 -10.08 -15.00
N GLN A 132 -22.73 -9.50 -16.20
CA GLN A 132 -23.71 -8.45 -16.45
C GLN A 132 -25.13 -8.90 -16.10
N GLU A 133 -25.46 -10.17 -16.34
CA GLU A 133 -26.76 -10.77 -16.02
C GLU A 133 -27.00 -10.85 -14.50
N GLU A 134 -26.01 -11.29 -13.72
CA GLU A 134 -26.09 -11.32 -12.25
C GLU A 134 -26.21 -9.91 -11.66
N LEU A 135 -25.52 -8.92 -12.24
CA LEU A 135 -25.63 -7.52 -11.85
C LEU A 135 -27.03 -6.96 -12.08
N LEU A 136 -27.65 -7.30 -13.20
CA LEU A 136 -29.01 -6.88 -13.52
C LEU A 136 -30.04 -7.56 -12.62
N LYS A 137 -29.83 -8.82 -12.22
CA LYS A 137 -30.69 -9.53 -11.26
C LYS A 137 -30.62 -8.96 -9.85
N LEU A 138 -29.48 -8.43 -9.41
CA LEU A 138 -29.33 -7.78 -8.10
C LEU A 138 -30.00 -6.40 -8.01
N ARG A 139 -30.38 -5.80 -9.14
CA ARG A 139 -31.01 -4.47 -9.23
C ARG A 139 -32.53 -4.50 -9.35
N ALA A 140 -33.12 -5.67 -9.62
CA ALA A 140 -34.57 -5.87 -9.69
C ALA A 140 -35.12 -6.24 -8.30
#